data_AF-A0A5Q4FUF8-F1
#
_entry.id   AF-A0A5Q4FUF8-F1
#
_cell.length_a   1.000
_cell.length_b   1.000
_cell.length_c   1.000
_cell.angle_alpha   90.00
_cell.angle_beta   90.00
_cell.angle_gamma   90.00
#
_symmetry.space_group_name_H-M   'P 1'
#
loop_
_entity.id
_entity.type
_entity.pdbx_description
1 polymer ?
#
loop_
_entity_poly.entity_id
_entity_poly.type
_entity_poly.pdbx_seq_one_letter_code
_entity_poly.pdbx_strand_id
1 'polypeptide(L)' 'MSSTSGRDSQLVVVGSANLDIVVPVRHIPRPGETFVGDDHFRAAGGKGSNQAVACARSGGQHRVRWLHGGR' A
#
# COMPACT_ATOMS: atom_id res chain seq x y z
N MET A 1 16.69 6.06 37.46
CA MET A 1 16.27 6.29 36.07
C MET A 1 16.53 5.00 35.31
N SER A 2 15.49 4.19 35.13
CA SER A 2 15.60 2.88 34.46
C SER A 2 15.74 3.09 32.97
N SER A 3 16.90 2.73 32.41
CA SER A 3 17.12 2.63 30.97
C SER A 3 16.22 1.51 30.43
N THR A 4 15.12 1.86 29.78
CA THR A 4 14.37 0.90 28.98
C THR A 4 15.28 0.47 27.83
N SER A 5 15.86 -0.72 27.95
CA SER A 5 16.54 -1.40 26.85
C SER A 5 15.64 -1.35 25.62
N GLY A 6 16.19 -0.86 24.51
CA GLY A 6 15.52 -0.75 23.23
C GLY A 6 15.07 -2.14 22.77
N ARG A 7 13.83 -2.51 23.08
CA ARG A 7 13.20 -3.65 22.44
C ARG A 7 12.88 -3.22 21.02
N ASP A 8 13.48 -3.89 20.06
CA ASP A 8 12.98 -3.95 18.68
C ASP A 8 11.54 -4.48 18.72
N SER A 9 10.56 -3.60 18.87
CA SER A 9 9.16 -4.02 18.87
C SER A 9 8.76 -4.40 17.44
N GLN A 10 8.09 -5.53 17.29
CA GLN A 10 7.58 -5.94 15.99
C GLN A 10 6.19 -5.37 15.76
N LEU A 11 5.94 -4.88 14.54
CA LEU A 11 4.62 -4.46 14.08
C LEU A 11 4.16 -5.40 12.96
N VAL A 12 2.99 -6.02 13.13
CA VAL A 12 2.39 -6.86 12.08
C VAL A 12 1.16 -6.15 11.53
N VAL A 13 1.11 -5.97 10.21
CA VAL A 13 -0.06 -5.45 9.50
C VAL A 13 -0.68 -6.58 8.70
N VAL A 14 -1.92 -6.94 9.04
CA VAL A 14 -2.70 -7.92 8.28
C VAL A 14 -3.72 -7.17 7.44
N GLY A 15 -3.68 -7.34 6.12
CA GLY A 15 -4.64 -6.65 5.26
C GLY A 15 -4.41 -6.84 3.77
N SER A 16 -5.15 -6.06 2.98
CA SER A 16 -5.10 -6.14 1.53
C SER A 16 -3.80 -5.59 0.95
N ALA A 17 -3.37 -6.20 -0.14
CA ALA A 17 -2.55 -5.58 -1.17
C ALA A 17 -3.30 -5.68 -2.48
N ASN A 18 -3.21 -4.61 -3.25
CA ASN A 18 -3.81 -4.51 -4.57
C ASN A 18 -2.74 -4.10 -5.57
N LEU A 19 -2.94 -4.48 -6.83
CA LEU A 19 -2.28 -3.84 -7.95
C LEU A 19 -3.23 -2.78 -8.50
N ASP A 20 -2.86 -1.52 -8.33
CA ASP A 20 -3.62 -0.41 -8.87
C ASP A 20 -3.17 -0.21 -10.33
N ILE A 21 -4.10 -0.39 -11.27
CA ILE A 21 -3.88 -0.11 -12.70
C ILE A 21 -4.53 1.23 -12.99
N VAL A 22 -3.70 2.23 -13.30
CA VAL A 22 -4.17 3.59 -13.57
C VAL A 22 -4.04 3.87 -15.06
N VAL A 23 -5.17 4.26 -15.65
CA VAL A 23 -5.27 4.65 -17.06
C VAL A 23 -5.67 6.13 -17.09
N PRO A 24 -4.75 7.06 -17.42
CA PRO A 24 -5.10 8.46 -17.61
C PRO A 24 -6.07 8.63 -18.78
N VAL A 25 -7.07 9.49 -18.59
CA VAL A 25 -8.11 9.77 -19.58
C VAL A 25 -8.35 11.27 -19.67
N ARG A 26 -8.71 11.77 -20.85
CA ARG A 26 -9.02 13.20 -21.06
C ARG A 26 -10.32 13.62 -20.38
N HIS A 27 -11.24 12.68 -20.19
CA HIS A 27 -12.53 12.85 -19.51
C HIS A 27 -13.00 11.52 -18.92
N ILE A 28 -13.93 11.58 -17.96
CA ILE A 28 -14.57 10.38 -17.41
C ILE A 28 -15.48 9.77 -18.49
N PRO A 29 -15.35 8.46 -18.79
CA PRO A 29 -16.10 7.83 -19.88
C PRO A 29 -17.61 7.85 -19.65
N ARG A 30 -18.39 8.02 -20.73
CA ARG A 30 -19.83 7.83 -20.71
C ARG A 30 -20.19 6.33 -20.81
N PRO A 31 -21.38 5.91 -20.34
CA PRO A 31 -21.83 4.53 -20.53
C PRO A 31 -21.78 4.11 -22.01
N GLY A 32 -21.12 2.99 -22.30
CA GLY A 32 -20.98 2.44 -23.65
C GLY A 32 -19.88 3.06 -24.52
N GLU A 33 -19.21 4.11 -24.03
CA GLU A 33 -18.09 4.73 -24.75
C GLU A 33 -16.86 3.80 -24.77
N THR A 34 -16.22 3.66 -25.93
CA THR A 34 -14.93 2.97 -26.09
C THR A 34 -13.93 3.94 -26.71
N PHE A 35 -12.75 4.06 -26.12
CA PHE A 35 -11.66 4.87 -26.63
C PHE A 35 -10.33 4.16 -26.38
N VAL A 36 -9.32 4.54 -27.15
CA VAL A 36 -7.95 4.07 -26.96
C VAL A 36 -7.31 4.93 -25.87
N GLY A 37 -6.88 4.31 -24.77
CA GLY A 37 -6.06 4.99 -23.77
C GLY A 37 -4.64 5.21 -24.30
N ASP A 38 -4.02 6.34 -23.95
CA ASP A 38 -2.67 6.67 -24.41
C ASP A 38 -1.62 5.74 -23.77
N ASP A 39 -1.61 5.66 -22.44
CA ASP A 39 -0.68 4.84 -21.64
C ASP A 39 -1.37 4.34 -20.36
N HIS A 40 -0.76 3.38 -19.66
CA HIS A 40 -1.18 2.94 -18.34
C HIS A 40 0.03 2.73 -17.43
N PHE A 41 -0.15 2.96 -16.13
CA PHE A 41 0.88 2.63 -15.16
C PHE A 41 0.32 1.77 -14.03
N ARG A 42 1.24 1.02 -13.42
CA ARG A 42 0.96 0.11 -12.31
C ARG A 42 1.52 0.71 -11.03
N ALA A 43 0.71 0.72 -9.98
CA ALA A 43 1.13 1.14 -8.66
C ALA A 43 0.83 0.05 -7.62
N ALA A 44 1.66 -0.01 -6.58
CA ALA A 44 1.35 -0.84 -5.42
C ALA A 44 0.26 -0.14 -4.61
N GLY A 45 -0.84 -0.87 -4.35
CA GLY A 45 -1.98 -0.37 -3.61
C GLY A 45 -2.42 -1.33 -2.50
N GLY A 46 -3.63 -1.10 -2.01
CA GLY A 46 -4.22 -1.84 -0.90
C GLY A 46 -3.94 -1.18 0.45
N LYS A 47 -4.99 -1.06 1.26
CA LYS A 47 -4.93 -0.33 2.53
C LYS A 47 -3.93 -0.96 3.50
N GLY A 48 -3.87 -2.29 3.57
CA GLY A 48 -2.93 -3.00 4.45
C GLY A 48 -1.47 -2.77 4.05
N SER A 49 -1.17 -2.94 2.75
CA SER A 49 0.15 -2.66 2.20
C SER A 49 0.58 -1.20 2.44
N ASN A 50 -0.30 -0.23 2.15
CA ASN A 50 -0.02 1.19 2.32
C ASN A 50 0.25 1.56 3.79
N GLN A 51 -0.50 0.98 4.73
CA GLN A 51 -0.24 1.17 6.16
C GLN A 51 1.11 0.57 6.59
N ALA A 52 1.45 -0.64 6.13
CA ALA A 52 2.73 -1.26 6.44
C ALA A 52 3.91 -0.42 5.94
N VAL A 53 3.83 0.09 4.71
CA VAL A 53 4.85 0.98 4.14
C VAL A 53 4.95 2.29 4.93
N ALA A 54 3.81 2.90 5.31
CA ALA A 54 3.81 4.11 6.12
C ALA A 54 4.48 3.89 7.49
N CYS A 55 4.18 2.79 8.16
CA CYS A 55 4.80 2.43 9.44
C CYS A 55 6.31 2.15 9.29
N ALA A 56 6.74 1.50 8.20
CA ALA A 56 8.16 1.27 7.96
C ALA A 56 8.92 2.58 7.69
N ARG A 57 8.25 3.59 7.13
CA ARG A 57 8.83 4.90 6.79
C ARG A 57 8.75 5.93 7.91
N SER A 58 7.98 5.69 8.98
CA SER A 58 7.77 6.68 10.05
C SER A 58 8.96 6.85 11.00
N GLY A 59 10.07 6.15 10.79
CA GLY A 59 11.29 6.29 11.58
C GLY A 59 11.24 5.64 12.97
N GLY A 60 10.17 4.89 13.28
CA GLY A 60 10.10 4.07 14.49
C GLY A 60 11.12 2.92 14.47
N GLN A 61 11.67 2.58 15.64
CA GLN A 61 12.57 1.42 15.82
C GLN A 61 11.76 0.12 15.89
N HIS A 62 11.05 -0.19 14.81
CA HIS A 62 10.15 -1.33 14.74
C HIS A 62 10.37 -2.14 13.46
N ARG A 63 10.42 -3.47 13.60
CA ARG A 63 10.44 -4.38 12.46
C ARG A 63 9.01 -4.58 11.97
N VAL A 64 8.69 -4.02 10.80
CA VAL A 64 7.35 -4.14 10.18
C VAL A 64 7.26 -5.40 9.32
N ARG A 65 6.24 -6.23 9.57
CA ARG A 65 5.87 -7.36 8.73
C ARG A 65 4.46 -7.14 8.20
N TRP A 66 4.28 -7.29 6.89
CA TRP A 66 2.97 -7.30 6.28
C TRP A 66 2.56 -8.73 5.92
N LEU A 67 1.28 -9.05 6.14
CA LEU A 67 0.69 -10.34 5.82
C LEU A 67 -0.55 -10.10 4.95
N HIS A 68 -0.54 -10.67 3.74
CA HIS A 68 -1.69 -10.68 2.87
C HIS A 68 -2.68 -11.77 3.31
N GLY A 69 -3.93 -11.39 3.59
CA GLY A 69 -5.01 -12.34 3.84
C GLY A 69 -5.59 -12.87 2.53
N GLY A 70 -4.87 -13.75 1.85
CA GLY A 70 -5.40 -14.61 0.79
C GLY A 70 -5.47 -16.04 1.30
N ARG A 71 -6.46 -16.82 0.85
CA ARG A 71 -6.41 -18.28 1.00
C ARG A 71 -5.33 -18.85 0.09
#